data_AF-A0A920E6B5-F1
#
_entry.id   AF-A0A920E6B5-F1
#
_cell.length_a   1.000
_cell.length_b   1.000
_cell.length_c   1.000
_cell.angle_alpha   90.00
_cell.angle_beta   90.00
_cell.angle_gamma   90.00
#
_symmetry.space_group_name_H-M   'P 1'
#
loop_
_entity.id
_entity.type
_entity.pdbx_description
1 polymer ?
#
loop_
_entity_poly.entity_id
_entity_poly.type
_entity_poly.pdbx_seq_one_letter_code
_entity_poly.pdbx_strand_id
1 'polypeptide(L)'
;MFKKLINLIKKIDNGINTFSEGLFIYSEFLLRIFLGIAFIIHGYNKFPLPPATLIKYFGFSPHLASFVAISEVLAGILIILSRFINSFLGSLLTRISALMIVIIMIFAFYFAHKDWFFNQKLFTSEQIFLFILGVYFLINGNCNYRNKNES
;
A
#
# COMPACT_ATOMS: atom_id res chain seq x y z
N MET A 1 23.61 39.23 -9.29
CA MET A 1 23.81 37.79 -9.55
C MET A 1 22.81 36.91 -8.79
N PHE A 2 22.69 37.03 -7.46
CA PHE A 2 21.78 36.23 -6.62
C PHE A 2 20.28 36.29 -7.01
N LYS A 3 19.74 37.49 -7.27
CA LYS A 3 18.34 37.65 -7.73
C LYS A 3 18.03 36.95 -9.06
N LYS A 4 19.01 36.90 -9.98
CA LYS A 4 18.86 36.22 -11.28
C LYS A 4 18.80 34.69 -11.10
N LEU A 5 19.59 34.15 -10.17
CA LEU A 5 19.56 32.74 -9.81
C LEU A 5 18.22 32.33 -9.19
N ILE A 6 17.69 33.11 -8.23
CA ILE A 6 16.37 32.86 -7.62
C ILE A 6 15.26 32.86 -8.67
N ASN A 7 15.28 33.84 -9.59
CA ASN A 7 14.26 33.91 -10.65
C ASN A 7 14.35 32.72 -11.61
N LEU A 8 15.56 32.21 -11.89
CA LEU A 8 15.72 31.00 -12.69
C LEU A 8 15.15 29.77 -11.96
N ILE A 9 15.44 29.59 -10.67
CA ILE A 9 14.91 28.48 -9.86
C ILE A 9 13.38 28.50 -9.84
N LYS A 10 12.76 29.67 -9.62
CA LYS A 10 11.30 29.83 -9.66
C LYS A 10 10.69 29.45 -11.02
N LYS A 11 11.37 29.82 -12.11
CA LYS A 11 10.90 29.46 -13.46
C LYS A 11 10.97 27.96 -13.70
N ILE A 12 12.02 27.30 -13.22
CA ILE A 12 12.18 25.84 -13.28
C ILE A 12 11.07 25.17 -12.47
N ASP A 13 10.87 25.58 -11.22
CA ASP A 13 9.84 25.04 -10.33
C ASP A 13 8.44 25.15 -10.94
N ASN A 14 8.07 26.33 -11.43
CA ASN A 14 6.79 26.51 -12.13
C ASN A 14 6.64 25.60 -13.36
N GLY A 15 7.71 25.43 -14.14
CA GLY A 15 7.70 24.52 -15.29
C GLY A 15 7.47 23.05 -14.88
N ILE A 16 8.10 22.61 -13.78
CA ILE A 16 7.91 21.28 -13.21
C ILE A 16 6.48 21.11 -12.68
N ASN A 17 5.94 22.11 -11.98
CA ASN A 17 4.60 22.07 -11.43
C ASN A 17 3.55 21.94 -12.54
N THR A 18 3.63 22.76 -13.59
CA THR A 18 2.71 22.67 -14.73
C THR A 18 2.79 21.32 -15.44
N PHE A 19 4.00 20.75 -15.58
CA PHE A 19 4.15 19.39 -16.13
C PHE A 19 3.55 18.31 -15.21
N SER A 20 3.69 18.48 -13.90
CA SER A 20 3.31 17.48 -12.90
C SER A 20 1.83 17.51 -12.52
N GLU A 21 1.13 18.62 -12.73
CA GLU A 21 -0.31 18.79 -12.45
C GLU A 21 -1.16 17.65 -13.04
N GLY A 22 -0.88 17.25 -14.28
CA GLY A 22 -1.55 16.11 -14.93
C GLY A 22 -1.14 14.74 -14.38
N LEU A 23 0.03 14.64 -13.75
CA LEU A 23 0.62 13.38 -13.26
C LEU A 23 0.21 13.01 -11.83
N PHE A 24 -0.27 13.96 -11.02
CA PHE A 24 -0.64 13.73 -9.63
C PHE A 24 -1.73 12.66 -9.45
N ILE A 25 -2.69 12.58 -10.36
CA ILE A 25 -3.74 11.55 -10.31
C ILE A 25 -3.15 10.15 -10.53
N TYR A 26 -2.08 10.05 -11.31
CA TYR A 26 -1.41 8.79 -11.63
C TYR A 26 -0.45 8.34 -10.52
N SER A 27 0.09 9.25 -9.71
CA SER A 27 1.04 8.89 -8.64
C SER A 27 0.38 8.03 -7.56
N GLU A 28 -0.79 8.43 -7.05
CA GLU A 28 -1.54 7.62 -6.08
C GLU A 28 -2.01 6.29 -6.70
N PHE A 29 -2.46 6.33 -7.95
CA PHE A 29 -2.89 5.13 -8.66
C PHE A 29 -1.74 4.13 -8.82
N LEU A 30 -0.54 4.61 -9.12
CA LEU A 30 0.65 3.77 -9.23
C LEU A 30 0.96 3.10 -7.89
N LEU A 31 0.99 3.85 -6.79
CA LEU A 31 1.21 3.30 -5.44
C LEU A 31 0.20 2.20 -5.11
N ARG A 32 -1.06 2.41 -5.47
CA ARG A 32 -2.16 1.46 -5.26
C ARG A 32 -1.98 0.17 -6.06
N ILE A 33 -1.61 0.27 -7.33
CA ILE A 33 -1.36 -0.89 -8.19
C ILE A 33 -0.19 -1.73 -7.65
N PHE A 34 0.94 -1.10 -7.34
CA PHE A 34 2.11 -1.83 -6.82
C PHE A 34 1.83 -2.48 -5.47
N LEU A 35 1.19 -1.76 -4.53
CA LEU A 35 0.78 -2.33 -3.24
C LEU A 35 -0.17 -3.52 -3.44
N GLY A 36 -1.18 -3.37 -4.30
CA GLY A 36 -2.16 -4.42 -4.55
C GLY A 36 -1.56 -5.66 -5.19
N ILE A 37 -0.72 -5.48 -6.22
CA ILE A 37 -0.02 -6.58 -6.89
C ILE A 37 0.90 -7.31 -5.91
N ALA A 38 1.68 -6.60 -5.10
CA ALA A 38 2.55 -7.21 -4.11
C ALA A 38 1.76 -8.10 -3.12
N PHE A 39 0.64 -7.62 -2.61
CA PHE A 39 -0.23 -8.40 -1.73
C PHE A 39 -0.87 -9.61 -2.42
N ILE A 40 -1.28 -9.46 -3.68
CA ILE A 40 -1.79 -10.59 -4.48
C ILE A 40 -0.71 -11.66 -4.63
N ILE A 41 0.53 -11.27 -4.95
CA ILE A 41 1.65 -12.21 -5.10
C ILE A 41 1.99 -12.87 -3.75
N HIS A 42 2.05 -12.11 -2.66
CA HIS A 42 2.29 -12.64 -1.32
C HIS A 42 1.25 -13.68 -0.89
N GLY A 43 -0.02 -13.42 -1.19
CA GLY A 43 -1.11 -14.36 -0.89
C GLY A 43 -1.14 -15.55 -1.83
N TYR A 44 -0.95 -15.32 -3.13
CA TYR A 44 -0.96 -16.37 -4.16
C TYR A 44 0.17 -17.39 -3.95
N ASN A 45 1.36 -16.93 -3.55
CA ASN A 45 2.50 -17.80 -3.27
C ASN A 45 2.32 -18.70 -2.02
N LYS A 46 1.21 -18.54 -1.29
CA LYS A 46 0.84 -19.41 -0.15
C LYS A 46 -0.07 -20.58 -0.57
N PHE A 47 -0.50 -20.64 -1.83
CA PHE A 47 -1.30 -21.75 -2.35
C PHE A 47 -0.42 -22.97 -2.69
N PRO A 48 -0.97 -24.20 -2.68
CA PRO A 48 -2.37 -24.55 -2.40
C PRO A 48 -2.72 -24.41 -0.91
N LEU A 49 -4.02 -24.28 -0.63
CA LEU A 49 -4.53 -24.22 0.74
C LEU A 49 -4.69 -25.65 1.31
N PRO A 50 -4.38 -25.88 2.60
CA PRO A 50 -3.85 -24.90 3.54
C PRO A 50 -2.32 -24.69 3.37
N PRO A 51 -1.79 -23.46 3.59
CA PRO A 51 -0.38 -23.15 3.35
C PRO A 51 0.57 -23.95 4.27
N ALA A 52 1.30 -24.91 3.70
CA ALA A 52 2.22 -25.77 4.46
C ALA A 52 3.32 -24.98 5.18
N THR A 53 3.84 -23.92 4.55
CA THR A 53 4.88 -23.05 5.11
C THR A 53 4.41 -22.37 6.40
N LEU A 54 3.21 -21.78 6.40
CA LEU A 54 2.71 -21.09 7.59
C LEU A 54 2.43 -22.06 8.74
N ILE A 55 1.95 -23.26 8.43
CA ILE A 55 1.74 -24.30 9.44
C ILE A 55 3.09 -24.77 10.01
N LYS A 56 4.05 -25.10 9.15
CA LYS A 56 5.34 -25.67 9.56
C LYS A 56 6.23 -24.67 10.31
N TYR A 57 6.34 -23.44 9.83
CA TYR A 57 7.27 -22.45 10.38
C TYR A 57 6.67 -21.61 11.52
N PHE A 58 5.36 -21.35 11.50
CA PHE A 58 4.70 -20.51 12.49
C PHE A 58 3.69 -21.25 13.38
N GLY A 59 3.45 -22.55 13.14
CA GLY A 59 2.55 -23.36 13.95
C GLY A 59 1.07 -22.98 13.81
N PHE A 60 0.68 -22.31 12.72
CA PHE A 60 -0.70 -21.89 12.51
C PHE A 60 -1.62 -23.09 12.27
N SER A 61 -2.88 -22.98 12.69
CA SER A 61 -3.91 -23.95 12.29
C SER A 61 -4.16 -23.86 10.78
N PRO A 62 -4.58 -24.96 10.11
CA PRO A 62 -4.90 -24.94 8.68
C PRO A 62 -5.90 -23.84 8.28
N HIS A 63 -6.89 -23.58 9.15
CA HIS A 63 -7.89 -22.53 8.94
C HIS A 63 -7.28 -21.14 9.01
N LEU A 64 -6.46 -20.86 10.03
CA LEU A 64 -5.80 -19.55 10.18
C LEU A 64 -4.81 -19.30 9.04
N ALA A 65 -3.99 -20.30 8.68
CA ALA A 65 -3.05 -20.18 7.58
C ALA A 65 -3.76 -19.89 6.25
N SER A 66 -4.87 -20.58 5.98
CA SER A 66 -5.68 -20.33 4.78
C SER A 66 -6.33 -18.96 4.80
N PHE A 67 -6.84 -18.53 5.95
CA PHE A 67 -7.43 -17.21 6.13
C PHE A 67 -6.43 -16.08 5.84
N VAL A 68 -5.18 -16.21 6.28
CA VAL A 68 -4.11 -15.24 5.96
C VAL A 68 -3.88 -15.17 4.45
N ALA A 69 -3.69 -16.30 3.77
CA ALA A 69 -3.45 -16.34 2.32
C ALA A 69 -4.59 -15.70 1.51
N ILE A 70 -5.84 -16.04 1.85
CA ILE A 70 -7.03 -15.46 1.21
C ILE A 70 -7.15 -13.96 1.50
N SER A 71 -6.90 -13.56 2.76
CA SER A 71 -6.99 -12.16 3.16
C SER A 71 -5.97 -11.28 2.46
N GLU A 72 -4.74 -11.77 2.23
CA GLU A 72 -3.73 -11.05 1.46
C GLU A 72 -4.15 -10.82 0.01
N VAL A 73 -4.61 -11.88 -0.68
CA VAL A 73 -5.11 -11.76 -2.06
C VAL A 73 -6.30 -10.81 -2.12
N LEU A 74 -7.27 -10.97 -1.22
CA LEU A 74 -8.47 -10.14 -1.17
C LEU A 74 -8.12 -8.67 -0.90
N ALA A 75 -7.20 -8.39 0.03
CA ALA A 75 -6.77 -7.03 0.33
C ALA A 75 -6.14 -6.39 -0.91
N GLY A 76 -5.26 -7.10 -1.61
CA GLY A 76 -4.62 -6.60 -2.83
C GLY A 76 -5.59 -6.34 -3.98
N ILE A 77 -6.59 -7.21 -4.19
CA ILE A 77 -7.65 -6.98 -5.18
C ILE A 77 -8.49 -5.76 -4.77
N LEU A 78 -8.90 -5.68 -3.51
CA LEU A 78 -9.81 -4.65 -3.04
C LEU A 78 -9.17 -3.26 -3.07
N ILE A 79 -7.87 -3.13 -2.78
CA ILE A 79 -7.19 -1.82 -2.86
C ILE A 79 -7.20 -1.31 -4.30
N ILE A 80 -7.04 -2.18 -5.29
CA ILE A 80 -7.04 -1.81 -6.71
C ILE A 80 -8.45 -1.44 -7.17
N LEU A 81 -9.43 -2.31 -6.95
CA LEU A 81 -10.78 -2.13 -7.46
C LEU A 81 -11.51 -0.93 -6.83
N SER A 82 -11.26 -0.67 -5.54
CA SER A 82 -11.89 0.44 -4.81
C SER A 82 -11.59 1.83 -5.41
N ARG A 83 -10.52 1.96 -6.21
CA ARG A 83 -10.21 3.20 -6.96
C ARG A 83 -11.33 3.63 -7.89
N PHE A 84 -11.93 2.66 -8.59
CA PHE A 84 -12.90 2.92 -9.65
C PHE A 84 -14.29 3.27 -9.11
N ILE A 85 -14.49 3.15 -7.80
CA ILE A 85 -15.73 3.49 -7.11
C ILE A 85 -15.59 4.92 -6.55
N ASN A 86 -16.04 5.91 -7.32
CA ASN A 86 -15.94 7.34 -6.96
C ASN A 86 -17.04 7.77 -5.96
N SER A 87 -17.14 7.10 -4.81
CA SER A 87 -18.12 7.39 -3.76
C SER A 87 -17.55 7.12 -2.37
N PHE A 88 -18.32 7.41 -1.31
CA PHE A 88 -17.94 7.07 0.07
C PHE A 88 -17.64 5.57 0.22
N LEU A 89 -18.32 4.71 -0.55
CA LEU A 89 -18.08 3.27 -0.55
C LEU A 89 -16.68 2.93 -1.05
N GLY A 90 -16.21 3.53 -2.14
CA GLY A 90 -14.84 3.30 -2.62
C GLY A 90 -13.78 3.76 -1.62
N SER A 91 -14.05 4.86 -0.93
CA SER A 91 -13.18 5.33 0.17
C SER A 91 -13.17 4.35 1.35
N LEU A 92 -14.34 3.85 1.76
CA LEU A 92 -14.46 2.86 2.83
C LEU A 92 -13.77 1.54 2.46
N LEU A 93 -13.98 1.03 1.23
CA LEU A 93 -13.34 -0.18 0.74
C LEU A 93 -11.81 -0.04 0.66
N THR A 94 -11.31 1.14 0.26
CA THR A 94 -9.87 1.44 0.32
C THR A 94 -9.36 1.31 1.75
N ARG A 95 -10.06 1.89 2.73
CA ARG A 95 -9.65 1.86 4.14
C ARG A 95 -9.72 0.45 4.72
N ILE A 96 -10.74 -0.33 4.39
CA ILE A 96 -10.89 -1.72 4.83
C ILE A 96 -9.73 -2.56 4.28
N SER A 97 -9.45 -2.46 2.98
CA SER A 97 -8.32 -3.15 2.36
C SER A 97 -6.99 -2.74 3.00
N ALA A 98 -6.77 -1.43 3.17
CA ALA A 98 -5.57 -0.89 3.80
C ALA A 98 -5.41 -1.33 5.27
N LEU A 99 -6.52 -1.44 6.01
CA LEU A 99 -6.53 -1.96 7.37
C LEU A 99 -6.11 -3.44 7.40
N MET A 100 -6.63 -4.26 6.47
CA MET A 100 -6.21 -5.66 6.34
C MET A 100 -4.71 -5.76 6.07
N ILE A 101 -4.19 -4.96 5.14
CA ILE A 101 -2.77 -4.85 4.83
C ILE A 101 -1.96 -4.52 6.10
N VAL A 102 -2.33 -3.47 6.83
CA VAL A 102 -1.64 -3.03 8.05
C VAL A 102 -1.62 -4.12 9.11
N ILE A 103 -2.77 -4.78 9.37
CA ILE A 103 -2.86 -5.86 10.35
C ILE A 103 -1.97 -7.04 9.94
N ILE A 104 -2.04 -7.47 8.68
CA ILE A 104 -1.22 -8.58 8.17
C ILE A 104 0.26 -8.25 8.28
N MET A 105 0.66 -7.02 7.93
CA MET A 105 2.05 -6.57 8.05
C MET A 105 2.55 -6.57 9.48
N ILE A 106 1.74 -6.16 10.46
CA ILE A 106 2.09 -6.24 11.89
C ILE A 106 2.40 -7.70 12.27
N PHE A 107 1.55 -8.64 11.86
CA PHE A 107 1.78 -10.06 12.12
C PHE A 107 3.00 -10.60 11.35
N ALA A 108 3.22 -10.17 10.11
CA ALA A 108 4.40 -10.55 9.34
C ALA A 108 5.68 -10.07 10.03
N PHE A 109 5.73 -8.84 10.54
CA PHE A 109 6.86 -8.38 11.33
C PHE A 109 7.05 -9.17 12.61
N TYR A 110 5.96 -9.48 13.31
CA TYR A 110 6.03 -10.22 14.57
C TYR A 110 6.52 -11.67 14.39
N PHE A 111 6.03 -12.37 13.37
CA PHE A 111 6.32 -13.80 13.16
C PHE A 111 7.53 -14.05 12.26
N ALA A 112 7.67 -13.32 11.15
CA ALA A 112 8.66 -13.61 10.11
C ALA A 112 9.93 -12.75 10.22
N HIS A 113 9.83 -11.56 10.82
CA HIS A 113 10.89 -10.53 10.75
C HIS A 113 11.18 -9.86 12.10
N LYS A 114 11.01 -10.60 13.20
CA LYS A 114 11.19 -10.06 14.55
C LYS A 114 12.61 -9.55 14.80
N ASP A 115 13.60 -10.11 14.13
CA ASP A 115 15.00 -9.70 14.22
C ASP A 115 15.31 -8.40 13.43
N TRP A 116 14.38 -7.88 12.64
CA TRP A 116 14.59 -6.67 11.84
C TRP A 116 14.35 -5.39 12.63
N PHE A 117 13.62 -5.47 13.74
CA PHE A 117 13.41 -4.31 14.60
C PHE A 117 14.78 -3.80 15.10
N PHE A 118 15.00 -2.49 14.93
CA PHE A 118 16.23 -1.77 15.29
C PHE A 118 17.47 -2.03 14.41
N ASN A 119 17.29 -2.42 13.14
CA ASN A 119 18.40 -2.45 12.19
C ASN A 119 18.02 -1.97 10.77
N GLN A 120 19.04 -1.87 9.90
CA GLN A 120 18.88 -1.39 8.53
C GLN A 120 17.97 -2.27 7.68
N LYS A 121 17.87 -3.59 7.97
CA LYS A 121 17.05 -4.52 7.15
C LYS A 121 15.60 -4.08 7.10
N LEU A 122 15.07 -3.54 8.21
CA LEU A 122 13.71 -3.00 8.25
C LEU A 122 13.52 -1.93 7.17
N PHE A 123 14.40 -0.93 7.14
CA PHE A 123 14.29 0.26 6.28
C PHE A 123 14.67 0.03 4.82
N THR A 124 15.37 -1.07 4.51
CA THR A 124 15.71 -1.46 3.13
C THR A 124 14.82 -2.58 2.59
N SER A 125 13.85 -3.06 3.39
CA SER A 125 12.95 -4.15 2.98
C SER A 125 11.71 -3.64 2.27
N GLU A 126 11.17 -4.44 1.37
CA GLU A 126 9.83 -4.23 0.80
C GLU A 126 8.75 -4.12 1.88
N GLN A 127 8.88 -4.90 2.96
CA GLN A 127 7.86 -5.06 3.99
C GLN A 127 7.50 -3.74 4.70
N ILE A 128 8.47 -2.88 4.98
CA ILE A 128 8.19 -1.56 5.58
C ILE A 128 7.46 -0.63 4.61
N PHE A 129 7.77 -0.70 3.31
CA PHE A 129 7.09 0.11 2.30
C PHE A 129 5.64 -0.35 2.13
N LEU A 130 5.38 -1.66 2.10
CA LEU A 130 4.03 -2.22 2.09
C LEU A 130 3.21 -1.76 3.29
N PHE A 131 3.81 -1.77 4.48
CA PHE A 131 3.18 -1.27 5.70
C PHE A 131 2.87 0.22 5.63
N ILE A 132 3.85 1.06 5.25
CA ILE A 132 3.67 2.52 5.18
C ILE A 132 2.63 2.89 4.12
N LEU A 133 2.63 2.24 2.95
CA LEU A 133 1.60 2.46 1.93
C LEU A 133 0.22 2.02 2.41
N GLY A 134 0.14 0.92 3.17
CA GLY A 134 -1.08 0.53 3.87
C GLY A 134 -1.56 1.63 4.82
N VAL A 135 -0.71 2.17 5.68
CA VAL A 135 -1.06 3.29 6.57
C VAL A 135 -1.50 4.52 5.78
N TYR A 136 -0.82 4.85 4.69
CA TYR A 136 -1.18 5.96 3.81
C TYR A 136 -2.62 5.82 3.28
N PHE A 137 -2.98 4.66 2.72
CA PHE A 137 -4.33 4.43 2.20
C PHE A 137 -5.38 4.29 3.31
N LEU A 138 -4.99 3.81 4.50
CA LEU A 138 -5.87 3.74 5.66
C LEU A 138 -6.27 5.13 6.14
N ILE A 139 -5.35 6.11 6.12
CA ILE A 139 -5.60 7.50 6.52
C ILE A 139 -6.34 8.27 5.42
N ASN A 140 -5.93 8.10 4.15
CA ASN A 140 -6.42 8.94 3.05
C ASN A 140 -7.69 8.40 2.38
N GLY A 141 -7.92 7.09 2.37
CA GLY A 141 -9.02 6.47 1.63
C GLY A 141 -8.84 6.63 0.11
N ASN A 142 -9.94 6.80 -0.63
CA ASN A 142 -9.88 7.06 -2.08
C ASN A 142 -9.90 8.56 -2.37
N CYS A 143 -8.78 9.13 -2.83
CA CYS A 143 -8.66 10.59 -3.01
C CYS A 143 -9.54 11.14 -4.14
N ASN A 144 -9.94 10.33 -5.13
CA ASN A 144 -10.86 10.80 -6.19
C ASN A 144 -12.21 11.26 -5.63
N TYR A 145 -12.67 10.63 -4.55
CA TYR A 145 -13.90 11.04 -3.88
C TYR A 145 -13.69 12.29 -3.02
N ARG A 146 -12.53 12.39 -2.34
CA ARG A 146 -12.23 13.52 -1.45
C ARG A 146 -12.08 14.84 -2.22
N ASN A 147 -11.33 14.83 -3.31
CA ASN A 147 -11.09 16.04 -4.11
C ASN A 147 -12.35 16.59 -4.79
N LYS A 148 -13.37 15.76 -5.02
CA LYS A 148 -14.68 16.20 -5.56
C LYS A 148 -15.60 16.82 -4.51
N ASN A 149 -15.40 16.52 -3.24
CA ASN A 149 -16.24 17.04 -2.15
C ASN A 149 -15.62 18.27 -1.47
N GLU A 150 -14.36 18.59 -1.78
CA GLU A 150 -13.64 19.77 -1.31
C GLU A 150 -13.59 20.90 -2.38
N SER A 151 -14.15 20.66 -3.58
CA SER A 151 -14.32 21.61 -4.69
C SER A 151 -15.77 22.05 -4.84
#